data_AF-A0A8D3AE49-F1
#
_entry.id   AF-A0A8D3AE49-F1
#
_cell.length_a   1.000
_cell.length_b   1.000
_cell.length_c   1.000
_cell.angle_alpha   90.00
_cell.angle_beta   90.00
_cell.angle_gamma   90.00
#
_symmetry.space_group_name_H-M   'P 1'
#
loop_
_entity.id
_entity.type
_entity.pdbx_description
1 polymer ?
#
loop_
_entity_poly.entity_id
_entity_poly.type
_entity_poly.pdbx_seq_one_letter_code
_entity_poly.pdbx_strand_id
1 'polypeptide(L)'
;MTYIRETCGCCDCEKRCGALDIVFVIDSSESVGLTNFTLEKNFVINTINRMGSMASDPTSPTGTRVGVVQFSHNGTFEAVHLDDPNINSMAAFKMAVKNLKWIAGGTFTPSALKFAYDTLIKNSKRARAKVSVVVITDGRFDPRDDEDLLRYLCDDDNVVVNAIGVGDMFKREQDDEILGSIACGNKKRVTEMKRYVDLVAEDFIETMETVLCPGEHYLSNTLDLVFLLDGSERLGTENFQHVREFVQKASERLGLAQSSTDRMRARMALVEFGKESENHIAFPLTHDPALIADGIARMPYLDSSSSVGPAIIHAIDNVLGKGNARQTRHEAEVSFVFITDGVTGSSNLEEAVSAMRGAQVVSTVIATGSDIDQEVLMKLAMSDPDAIFKGKDLSDLSRSSFFDRFIRWVC
;
A
#
# COMPACT_ATOMS: atom_id res chain seq x y z
N MET A 1 5.33 17.39 18.04
CA MET A 1 6.08 16.12 18.01
C MET A 1 5.74 15.45 16.70
N THR A 2 6.65 15.53 15.74
CA THR A 2 6.54 14.90 14.44
C THR A 2 6.69 13.40 14.66
N TYR A 3 5.59 12.65 14.51
CA TYR A 3 5.65 11.20 14.53
C TYR A 3 6.49 10.76 13.32
N ILE A 4 7.71 10.32 13.60
CA ILE A 4 8.51 9.55 12.66
C ILE A 4 7.71 8.26 12.42
N ARG A 5 7.14 8.11 11.23
CA ARG A 5 6.60 6.83 10.76
C ARG A 5 7.74 5.82 10.87
N GLU A 6 7.68 4.94 11.86
CA GLU A 6 8.72 3.94 12.11
C GLU A 6 8.73 2.91 10.96
N THR A 7 9.70 3.14 10.06
CA THR A 7 10.38 2.22 9.13
C THR A 7 9.51 1.31 8.28
N CYS A 8 8.76 1.95 7.40
CA CYS A 8 8.56 1.43 6.07
C CYS A 8 9.87 1.53 5.24
N GLY A 9 10.06 0.68 4.21
CA GLY A 9 11.28 0.55 3.41
C GLY A 9 11.71 1.78 2.60
N CYS A 10 12.14 1.60 1.35
CA CYS A 10 12.53 2.71 0.47
C CYS A 10 11.40 3.73 0.21
N CYS A 11 10.16 3.27 0.30
CA CYS A 11 8.99 3.84 -0.35
C CYS A 11 7.78 3.75 0.56
N ASP A 12 6.97 4.81 0.71
CA ASP A 12 5.77 4.82 1.57
C ASP A 12 4.90 3.57 1.30
N CYS A 13 4.84 2.67 2.27
CA CYS A 13 4.33 1.33 2.06
C CYS A 13 2.82 1.38 2.10
N GLU A 14 2.16 1.02 1.00
CA GLU A 14 0.76 0.61 1.07
C GLU A 14 0.69 -0.70 1.86
N LYS A 15 -0.06 -0.72 2.97
CA LYS A 15 -0.35 -1.96 3.70
C LYS A 15 -1.17 -2.87 2.79
N ARG A 16 -0.53 -3.84 2.13
CA ARG A 16 -1.23 -4.90 1.40
C ARG A 16 -1.44 -6.09 2.31
N CYS A 17 -2.70 -6.29 2.71
CA CYS A 17 -3.09 -7.51 3.40
C CYS A 17 -3.07 -8.69 2.41
N GLY A 18 -2.67 -9.87 2.91
CA GLY A 18 -2.87 -11.11 2.15
C GLY A 18 -4.35 -11.40 1.90
N ALA A 19 -4.69 -12.62 1.48
CA ALA A 19 -6.08 -13.06 1.44
C ALA A 19 -6.71 -12.96 2.85
N LEU A 20 -7.52 -11.92 3.07
CA LEU A 20 -8.17 -11.62 4.34
C LEU A 20 -9.70 -11.68 4.19
N ASP A 21 -10.35 -12.49 5.02
CA ASP A 21 -11.81 -12.54 5.12
C ASP A 21 -12.21 -11.82 6.42
N ILE A 22 -13.05 -10.79 6.33
CA ILE A 22 -13.53 -10.04 7.50
C ILE A 22 -15.04 -10.19 7.64
N VAL A 23 -15.52 -10.51 8.83
CA VAL A 23 -16.95 -10.55 9.14
C VAL A 23 -17.25 -9.55 10.24
N PHE A 24 -18.15 -8.60 9.97
CA PHE A 24 -18.70 -7.73 11.00
C PHE A 24 -20.00 -8.32 11.53
N VAL A 25 -20.16 -8.43 12.84
CA VAL A 25 -21.41 -8.78 13.51
C VAL A 25 -21.88 -7.54 14.24
N ILE A 26 -22.94 -6.90 13.75
CA ILE A 26 -23.39 -5.57 14.18
C ILE A 26 -24.77 -5.65 14.85
N ASP A 27 -24.96 -4.88 15.90
CA ASP A 27 -26.13 -4.95 16.78
C ASP A 27 -27.21 -3.98 16.28
N SER A 28 -28.38 -4.53 15.96
CA SER A 28 -29.54 -3.82 15.44
C SER A 28 -30.70 -3.82 16.44
N SER A 29 -30.42 -4.09 17.72
CA SER A 29 -31.41 -4.13 18.79
C SER A 29 -32.05 -2.77 19.07
N GLU A 30 -33.11 -2.80 19.89
CA GLU A 30 -33.84 -1.58 20.26
C GLU A 30 -32.99 -0.63 21.11
N SER A 31 -32.12 -1.15 21.98
CA SER A 31 -31.26 -0.36 22.87
C SER A 31 -30.18 0.42 22.13
N VAL A 32 -29.69 -0.12 21.01
CA VAL A 32 -28.78 0.59 20.10
C VAL A 32 -29.50 1.77 19.45
N GLY A 33 -30.66 1.52 18.84
CA GLY A 33 -31.44 2.54 18.13
C GLY A 33 -30.89 2.92 16.75
N LEU A 34 -31.76 3.49 15.91
CA LEU A 34 -31.47 3.78 14.50
C LEU A 34 -30.22 4.66 14.28
N THR A 35 -30.02 5.68 15.12
CA THR A 35 -28.88 6.60 14.98
C THR A 35 -27.55 5.90 15.21
N ASN A 36 -27.45 5.08 16.27
CA ASN A 36 -26.22 4.36 16.58
C ASN A 36 -25.98 3.23 15.59
N PHE A 37 -27.02 2.52 15.17
CA PHE A 37 -26.93 1.52 14.09
C PHE A 37 -26.38 2.14 12.78
N THR A 38 -26.72 3.40 12.50
CA THR A 38 -26.14 4.12 11.36
C THR A 38 -24.64 4.39 11.53
N LEU A 39 -24.18 4.67 12.76
CA LEU A 39 -22.75 4.82 13.07
C LEU A 39 -21.99 3.50 12.93
N GLU A 40 -22.57 2.38 13.36
CA GLU A 40 -21.99 1.04 13.15
C GLU A 40 -21.80 0.74 11.66
N LYS A 41 -22.83 1.00 10.82
CA LYS A 41 -22.71 0.86 9.37
C LYS A 41 -21.60 1.73 8.78
N ASN A 42 -21.50 2.98 9.23
CA ASN A 42 -20.44 3.89 8.77
C ASN A 42 -19.06 3.42 9.20
N PHE A 43 -18.91 2.89 10.41
CA PHE A 43 -17.66 2.28 10.87
C PHE A 43 -17.24 1.09 10.00
N VAL A 44 -18.16 0.18 9.69
CA VAL A 44 -17.91 -0.94 8.76
C VAL A 44 -17.41 -0.43 7.42
N ILE A 45 -18.12 0.53 6.82
CA ILE A 45 -17.76 1.10 5.51
C ILE A 45 -16.38 1.79 5.57
N ASN A 46 -16.14 2.61 6.58
CA ASN A 46 -14.91 3.40 6.67
C ASN A 46 -13.68 2.53 6.95
N THR A 47 -13.82 1.50 7.79
CA THR A 47 -12.77 0.52 8.07
C THR A 47 -12.35 -0.20 6.79
N ILE A 48 -13.32 -0.70 6.02
CA ILE A 48 -13.04 -1.39 4.77
C ILE A 48 -12.46 -0.45 3.72
N ASN A 49 -12.98 0.77 3.61
CA ASN A 49 -12.45 1.79 2.70
C ASN A 49 -10.99 2.13 2.98
N ARG A 50 -10.58 2.14 4.25
CA ARG A 50 -9.19 2.44 4.64
C ARG A 50 -8.21 1.33 4.28
N MET A 51 -8.65 0.07 4.26
CA MET A 51 -7.78 -1.07 3.89
C MET A 51 -7.44 -1.14 2.39
N GLY A 52 -8.00 -0.28 1.54
CA GLY A 52 -7.52 0.00 0.17
C GLY A 52 -7.81 -1.06 -0.90
N SER A 53 -7.75 -2.36 -0.57
CA SER A 53 -7.92 -3.45 -1.56
C SER A 53 -9.02 -4.45 -1.17
N MET A 54 -10.16 -4.36 -1.84
CA MET A 54 -11.18 -5.42 -1.87
C MET A 54 -10.91 -6.41 -3.01
N ALA A 55 -11.25 -7.68 -2.80
CA ALA A 55 -11.23 -8.67 -3.86
C ALA A 55 -12.33 -8.35 -4.89
N SER A 56 -11.95 -8.27 -6.17
CA SER A 56 -12.90 -8.10 -7.28
C SER A 56 -13.65 -9.38 -7.65
N ASP A 57 -13.15 -10.52 -7.20
CA ASP A 57 -13.75 -11.85 -7.37
C ASP A 57 -13.69 -12.60 -6.03
N PRO A 58 -14.81 -13.19 -5.56
CA PRO A 58 -14.84 -14.06 -4.38
C PRO A 58 -13.80 -15.20 -4.36
N THR A 59 -13.32 -15.64 -5.53
CA THR A 59 -12.32 -16.69 -5.69
C THR A 59 -10.89 -16.17 -5.75
N SER A 60 -10.69 -14.84 -5.72
CA SER A 60 -9.37 -14.22 -5.82
C SER A 60 -8.43 -14.70 -4.70
N PRO A 61 -7.19 -15.10 -5.04
CA PRO A 61 -6.18 -15.50 -4.06
C PRO A 61 -5.62 -14.31 -3.26
N THR A 62 -6.01 -13.08 -3.60
CA THR A 62 -5.56 -11.84 -2.94
C THR A 62 -6.73 -10.87 -2.72
N GLY A 63 -6.55 -9.89 -1.83
CA GLY A 63 -7.57 -8.89 -1.52
C GLY A 63 -8.55 -9.30 -0.42
N THR A 64 -9.25 -8.30 0.10
CA THR A 64 -10.18 -8.44 1.22
C THR A 64 -11.57 -8.87 0.75
N ARG A 65 -12.15 -9.91 1.37
CA ARG A 65 -13.59 -10.22 1.27
C ARG A 65 -14.27 -9.84 2.57
N VAL A 66 -15.45 -9.24 2.48
CA VAL A 66 -16.13 -8.69 3.66
C VAL A 66 -17.57 -9.18 3.72
N GLY A 67 -17.93 -9.72 4.88
CA GLY A 67 -19.28 -10.08 5.24
C GLY A 67 -19.79 -9.22 6.39
N VAL A 68 -21.10 -9.04 6.45
CA VAL A 68 -21.75 -8.30 7.54
C VAL A 68 -22.97 -9.10 7.97
N VAL A 69 -23.11 -9.34 9.27
CA VAL A 69 -24.30 -9.90 9.90
C VAL A 69 -24.88 -8.83 10.79
N GLN A 70 -26.11 -8.41 10.55
CA GLN A 70 -26.87 -7.65 11.54
C GLN A 70 -27.80 -8.58 12.30
N PHE A 71 -28.02 -8.30 13.59
CA PHE A 71 -28.91 -9.08 14.44
C PHE A 71 -29.78 -8.21 15.35
N SER A 72 -30.92 -8.75 15.78
CA SER A 72 -31.63 -8.22 16.94
C SER A 72 -32.14 -9.38 17.80
N HIS A 73 -33.31 -9.94 17.52
CA HIS A 73 -33.94 -11.04 18.25
C HIS A 73 -34.00 -12.34 17.43
N ASN A 74 -34.49 -13.41 18.05
CA ASN A 74 -34.57 -14.75 17.44
C ASN A 74 -35.13 -14.72 16.00
N GLY A 75 -34.35 -15.26 15.06
CA GLY A 75 -34.75 -15.38 13.65
C GLY A 75 -34.61 -14.12 12.81
N THR A 76 -34.09 -13.01 13.37
CA THR A 76 -33.88 -11.74 12.64
C THR A 76 -32.40 -11.45 12.40
N PHE A 77 -31.80 -12.30 11.57
CA PHE A 77 -30.43 -12.13 11.10
C PHE A 77 -30.46 -11.79 9.61
N GLU A 78 -29.86 -10.67 9.22
CA GLU A 78 -29.63 -10.35 7.80
C GLU A 78 -28.13 -10.35 7.54
N ALA A 79 -27.73 -10.88 6.38
CA ALA A 79 -26.32 -11.03 6.03
C ALA A 79 -25.98 -10.49 4.64
N VAL A 80 -24.84 -9.80 4.57
CA VAL A 80 -24.05 -9.62 3.36
C VAL A 80 -22.98 -10.73 3.39
N HIS A 81 -22.99 -11.62 2.42
CA HIS A 81 -22.12 -12.80 2.41
C HIS A 81 -20.70 -12.49 1.90
N LEU A 82 -19.71 -13.22 2.41
CA LEU A 82 -18.30 -13.11 2.00
C LEU A 82 -18.07 -13.44 0.52
N ASP A 83 -18.88 -14.33 -0.02
CA ASP A 83 -18.79 -14.92 -1.36
C ASP A 83 -19.87 -14.40 -2.32
N ASP A 84 -20.58 -13.33 -1.97
CA ASP A 84 -21.58 -12.72 -2.85
C ASP A 84 -20.90 -12.14 -4.11
N PRO A 85 -21.18 -12.68 -5.31
CA PRO A 85 -20.56 -12.23 -6.55
C PRO A 85 -20.90 -10.78 -6.92
N ASN A 86 -21.94 -10.20 -6.30
CA ASN A 86 -22.32 -8.80 -6.52
C ASN A 86 -21.48 -7.83 -5.68
N ILE A 87 -20.74 -8.31 -4.67
CA ILE A 87 -19.87 -7.50 -3.81
C ILE A 87 -18.43 -7.49 -4.36
N ASN A 88 -18.31 -7.07 -5.62
CA ASN A 88 -17.05 -7.05 -6.37
C ASN A 88 -16.29 -5.71 -6.32
N SER A 89 -16.81 -4.73 -5.58
CA SER A 89 -16.21 -3.39 -5.47
C SER A 89 -16.60 -2.71 -4.17
N MET A 90 -15.80 -1.71 -3.76
CA MET A 90 -16.12 -0.85 -2.62
C MET A 90 -17.48 -0.18 -2.76
N ALA A 91 -17.85 0.24 -3.97
CA ALA A 91 -19.14 0.87 -4.24
C ALA A 91 -20.31 -0.09 -4.00
N ALA A 92 -20.20 -1.33 -4.51
CA ALA A 92 -21.20 -2.37 -4.30
C ALA A 92 -21.34 -2.76 -2.82
N PHE A 93 -20.22 -2.95 -2.12
CA PHE A 93 -20.20 -3.22 -0.68
C PHE A 93 -20.87 -2.09 0.11
N LYS A 94 -20.47 -0.84 -0.14
CA LYS A 94 -21.05 0.34 0.51
C LYS A 94 -22.55 0.43 0.31
N MET A 95 -23.05 0.08 -0.87
CA MET A 95 -24.49 0.05 -1.16
C MET A 95 -25.20 -1.07 -0.39
N ALA A 96 -24.63 -2.28 -0.37
CA ALA A 96 -25.19 -3.42 0.37
C ALA A 96 -25.30 -3.12 1.88
N VAL A 97 -24.24 -2.61 2.50
CA VAL A 97 -24.25 -2.24 3.93
C VAL A 97 -25.24 -1.11 4.20
N LYS A 98 -25.30 -0.08 3.34
CA LYS A 98 -26.26 1.02 3.51
C LYS A 98 -27.73 0.55 3.48
N ASN A 99 -28.03 -0.46 2.67
CA ASN A 99 -29.38 -1.01 2.50
C ASN A 99 -29.87 -1.83 3.69
N LEU A 100 -28.99 -2.24 4.61
CA LEU A 100 -29.38 -2.87 5.86
C LEU A 100 -30.27 -1.92 6.68
N LYS A 101 -31.46 -2.40 7.02
CA LYS A 101 -32.45 -1.63 7.79
C LYS A 101 -32.35 -2.01 9.25
N TRP A 102 -32.45 -0.99 10.12
CA TRP A 102 -32.52 -1.22 11.55
C TRP A 102 -33.75 -2.08 11.87
N ILE A 103 -33.53 -3.18 12.60
CA ILE A 103 -34.57 -4.17 12.87
C ILE A 103 -35.38 -3.79 14.12
N ALA A 104 -34.69 -3.37 15.18
CA ALA A 104 -35.22 -3.22 16.53
C ALA A 104 -35.68 -4.54 17.18
N GLY A 105 -35.71 -4.58 18.51
CA GLY A 105 -36.12 -5.73 19.31
C GLY A 105 -35.10 -6.09 20.39
N GLY A 106 -35.01 -7.37 20.72
CA GLY A 106 -34.04 -7.89 21.70
C GLY A 106 -32.60 -7.94 21.17
N THR A 107 -31.71 -8.48 21.98
CA THR A 107 -30.27 -8.57 21.69
C THR A 107 -29.80 -10.03 21.81
N PHE A 108 -29.84 -10.78 20.72
CA PHE A 108 -29.54 -12.22 20.68
C PHE A 108 -28.11 -12.44 20.18
N THR A 109 -27.15 -11.89 20.93
CA THR A 109 -25.72 -11.91 20.58
C THR A 109 -25.18 -13.34 20.46
N PRO A 110 -25.32 -14.24 21.46
CA PRO A 110 -24.87 -15.63 21.32
C PRO A 110 -25.39 -16.33 20.04
N SER A 111 -26.69 -16.23 19.76
CA SER A 111 -27.27 -16.80 18.53
C SER A 111 -26.73 -16.15 17.26
N ALA A 112 -26.45 -14.85 17.28
CA ALA A 112 -25.85 -14.14 16.14
C ALA A 112 -24.43 -14.64 15.82
N LEU A 113 -23.62 -14.94 16.84
CA LEU A 113 -22.28 -15.51 16.66
C LEU A 113 -22.34 -16.87 15.98
N LYS A 114 -23.30 -17.71 16.40
CA LYS A 114 -23.57 -18.99 15.76
C LYS A 114 -23.99 -18.83 14.30
N PHE A 115 -24.94 -17.93 14.04
CA PHE A 115 -25.41 -17.65 12.69
C PHE A 115 -24.28 -17.17 11.77
N ALA A 116 -23.45 -16.24 12.25
CA ALA A 116 -22.31 -15.71 11.51
C ALA A 116 -21.32 -16.82 11.13
N TYR A 117 -20.99 -17.70 12.07
CA TYR A 117 -20.09 -18.82 11.80
C TYR A 117 -20.67 -19.79 10.77
N ASP A 118 -21.87 -20.31 11.01
CA ASP A 118 -22.46 -21.36 10.18
C ASP A 118 -22.77 -20.88 8.75
N THR A 119 -23.15 -19.60 8.61
CA THR A 119 -23.66 -19.06 7.35
C THR A 119 -22.58 -18.35 6.53
N LEU A 120 -21.65 -17.64 7.17
CA LEU A 120 -20.62 -16.86 6.45
C LEU A 120 -19.24 -17.49 6.53
N ILE A 121 -18.90 -18.27 7.56
CA ILE A 121 -17.51 -18.67 7.80
C ILE A 121 -17.27 -20.12 7.41
N LYS A 122 -18.03 -21.04 8.00
CA LYS A 122 -17.79 -22.50 7.97
C LYS A 122 -17.53 -23.07 6.57
N ASN A 123 -18.33 -22.63 5.59
CA ASN A 123 -18.26 -23.14 4.22
C ASN A 123 -17.78 -22.11 3.18
N SER A 124 -17.75 -20.82 3.53
CA SER A 124 -17.40 -19.74 2.58
C SER A 124 -16.01 -19.14 2.80
N LYS A 125 -15.29 -19.51 3.88
CA LYS A 125 -13.91 -19.06 4.12
C LYS A 125 -12.92 -19.60 3.08
N ARG A 126 -11.94 -18.79 2.69
CA ARG A 126 -10.85 -19.23 1.80
C ARG A 126 -9.96 -20.25 2.52
N ALA A 127 -9.54 -21.30 1.79
CA ALA A 127 -8.75 -22.41 2.35
C ALA A 127 -7.41 -22.02 3.01
N ARG A 128 -6.88 -20.82 2.73
CA ARG A 128 -5.62 -20.29 3.28
C ARG A 128 -5.79 -18.94 4.00
N ALA A 129 -7.02 -18.44 4.15
CA ALA A 129 -7.26 -17.14 4.78
C ALA A 129 -7.63 -17.32 6.26
N LYS A 130 -7.06 -16.47 7.12
CA LYS A 130 -7.62 -16.25 8.45
C LYS A 130 -8.87 -15.40 8.31
N VAL A 131 -9.84 -15.66 9.18
CA VAL A 131 -11.10 -14.92 9.23
C VAL A 131 -11.07 -14.02 10.45
N SER A 132 -11.09 -12.71 10.24
CA SER A 132 -11.17 -11.72 11.32
C SER A 132 -12.62 -11.33 11.54
N VAL A 133 -13.16 -11.61 12.73
CA VAL A 133 -14.52 -11.24 13.11
C VAL A 133 -14.48 -10.03 14.02
N VAL A 134 -15.30 -9.03 13.74
CA VAL A 134 -15.50 -7.85 14.59
C VAL A 134 -16.94 -7.85 15.07
N VAL A 135 -17.14 -8.02 16.38
CA VAL A 135 -18.45 -8.00 17.02
C VAL A 135 -18.65 -6.63 17.65
N ILE A 136 -19.74 -5.94 17.32
CA ILE A 136 -20.12 -4.66 17.93
C ILE A 136 -21.43 -4.88 18.66
N THR A 137 -21.48 -4.50 19.93
CA THR A 137 -22.70 -4.63 20.75
C THR A 137 -22.68 -3.63 21.90
N ASP A 138 -23.86 -3.33 22.45
CA ASP A 138 -24.02 -2.62 23.72
C ASP A 138 -23.92 -3.56 24.94
N GLY A 139 -23.43 -4.80 24.74
CA GLY A 139 -22.94 -5.72 25.77
C GLY A 139 -24.00 -6.48 26.52
N ARG A 140 -25.27 -6.20 26.23
CA ARG A 140 -26.40 -6.93 26.79
C ARG A 140 -26.77 -8.03 25.82
N PHE A 141 -27.15 -9.19 26.33
CA PHE A 141 -27.92 -10.13 25.55
C PHE A 141 -29.18 -10.53 26.31
N ASP A 142 -30.21 -10.93 25.56
CA ASP A 142 -31.49 -11.31 26.13
C ASP A 142 -31.32 -12.62 26.92
N PRO A 143 -31.81 -12.72 28.18
CA PRO A 143 -31.70 -13.95 28.96
C PRO A 143 -32.40 -15.18 28.35
N ARG A 144 -33.21 -14.99 27.30
CA ARG A 144 -33.83 -16.07 26.52
C ARG A 144 -32.89 -16.65 25.46
N ASP A 145 -31.76 -16.00 25.18
CA ASP A 145 -30.72 -16.52 24.28
C ASP A 145 -29.81 -17.52 25.01
N ASP A 146 -29.10 -18.32 24.22
CA ASP A 146 -28.26 -19.42 24.72
C ASP A 146 -26.83 -18.94 25.01
N GLU A 147 -26.53 -18.65 26.28
CA GLU A 147 -25.22 -18.17 26.73
C GLU A 147 -24.06 -19.09 26.34
N ASP A 148 -24.30 -20.40 26.19
CA ASP A 148 -23.27 -21.36 25.79
C ASP A 148 -22.70 -21.07 24.39
N LEU A 149 -23.42 -20.29 23.58
CA LEU A 149 -22.98 -19.87 22.24
C LEU A 149 -22.06 -18.63 22.24
N LEU A 150 -21.81 -17.98 23.38
CA LEU A 150 -20.92 -16.80 23.43
C LEU A 150 -19.51 -17.08 22.91
N ARG A 151 -19.05 -18.34 23.01
CA ARG A 151 -17.72 -18.77 22.57
C ARG A 151 -17.76 -19.53 21.24
N TYR A 152 -18.88 -19.55 20.53
CA TYR A 152 -19.07 -20.42 19.35
C TYR A 152 -18.05 -20.17 18.23
N LEU A 153 -17.61 -18.92 18.05
CA LEU A 153 -16.58 -18.56 17.08
C LEU A 153 -15.17 -19.01 17.49
N CYS A 154 -14.95 -19.31 18.77
CA CYS A 154 -13.65 -19.62 19.35
C CYS A 154 -13.22 -21.07 19.13
N ASP A 155 -14.11 -21.92 18.65
CA ASP A 155 -13.84 -23.34 18.38
C ASP A 155 -13.05 -23.56 17.07
N ASP A 156 -12.86 -22.52 16.25
CA ASP A 156 -12.08 -22.56 15.01
C ASP A 156 -10.79 -21.74 15.14
N ASP A 157 -9.64 -22.42 15.12
CA ASP A 157 -8.31 -21.81 15.22
C ASP A 157 -8.00 -20.78 14.12
N ASN A 158 -8.75 -20.79 13.01
CA ASN A 158 -8.58 -19.84 11.90
C ASN A 158 -9.44 -18.59 12.05
N VAL A 159 -10.26 -18.52 13.10
CA VAL A 159 -11.13 -17.38 13.39
C VAL A 159 -10.51 -16.54 14.51
N VAL A 160 -10.38 -15.24 14.24
CA VAL A 160 -9.86 -14.25 15.19
C VAL A 160 -10.98 -13.27 15.51
N VAL A 161 -11.48 -13.29 16.74
CA VAL A 161 -12.59 -12.42 17.16
C VAL A 161 -12.06 -11.20 17.92
N ASN A 162 -12.51 -10.01 17.50
CA ASN A 162 -12.37 -8.75 18.23
C ASN A 162 -13.77 -8.28 18.65
N ALA A 163 -13.94 -7.96 19.93
CA ALA A 163 -15.22 -7.52 20.49
C ALA A 163 -15.15 -6.03 20.84
N ILE A 164 -16.12 -5.25 20.37
CA ILE A 164 -16.25 -3.83 20.63
C ILE A 164 -17.54 -3.62 21.43
N GLY A 165 -17.37 -3.21 22.69
CA GLY A 165 -18.47 -2.87 23.59
C GLY A 165 -18.68 -1.36 23.61
N VAL A 166 -19.90 -0.90 23.36
CA VAL A 166 -20.23 0.53 23.33
C VAL A 166 -21.30 0.88 24.36
N GLY A 167 -21.01 1.83 25.26
CA GLY A 167 -21.97 2.37 26.21
C GLY A 167 -21.57 2.19 27.67
N ASP A 168 -22.54 1.93 28.55
CA ASP A 168 -22.33 1.84 29.99
C ASP A 168 -22.11 0.43 30.53
N MET A 169 -21.81 -0.52 29.64
CA MET A 169 -21.52 -1.93 29.94
C MET A 169 -20.53 -2.11 31.10
N PHE A 170 -19.48 -1.28 31.15
CA PHE A 170 -18.40 -1.35 32.14
C PHE A 170 -18.80 -0.87 33.54
N LYS A 171 -20.06 -0.46 33.75
CA LYS A 171 -20.57 -0.18 35.09
C LYS A 171 -20.98 -1.46 35.83
N ARG A 172 -20.94 -2.63 35.17
CA ARG A 172 -21.32 -3.93 35.74
C ARG A 172 -20.24 -4.97 35.43
N GLU A 173 -19.71 -5.62 36.47
CA GLU A 173 -18.65 -6.64 36.33
C GLU A 173 -19.04 -7.82 35.41
N GLN A 174 -20.33 -8.15 35.33
CA GLN A 174 -20.83 -9.26 34.50
C GLN A 174 -20.71 -8.96 32.99
N ASP A 175 -20.82 -7.70 32.57
CA ASP A 175 -20.82 -7.34 31.15
C ASP A 175 -19.39 -7.40 30.54
N ASP A 176 -18.36 -7.22 31.38
CA ASP A 176 -16.95 -7.35 31.00
C ASP A 176 -16.57 -8.81 30.70
N GLU A 177 -17.19 -9.76 31.41
CA GLU A 177 -17.00 -11.21 31.18
C GLU A 177 -17.64 -11.67 29.86
N ILE A 178 -18.75 -11.03 29.46
CA ILE A 178 -19.44 -11.33 28.19
C ILE A 178 -18.53 -10.97 27.01
N LEU A 179 -18.03 -9.74 26.94
CA LEU A 179 -17.10 -9.34 25.87
C LEU A 179 -15.83 -10.18 25.87
N GLY A 180 -15.31 -10.50 27.06
CA GLY A 180 -14.18 -11.41 27.21
C GLY A 180 -14.47 -12.78 26.60
N SER A 181 -15.67 -13.32 26.81
CA SER A 181 -16.10 -14.61 26.24
C SER A 181 -16.24 -14.55 24.73
N ILE A 182 -16.85 -13.49 24.19
CA ILE A 182 -16.94 -13.24 22.74
C ILE A 182 -15.53 -13.16 22.11
N ALA A 183 -14.60 -12.49 22.77
CA ALA A 183 -13.20 -12.37 22.35
C ALA A 183 -12.34 -13.60 22.72
N CYS A 184 -12.96 -14.75 23.00
CA CYS A 184 -12.29 -16.02 23.28
C CYS A 184 -11.35 -15.99 24.50
N GLY A 185 -11.67 -15.18 25.50
CA GLY A 185 -10.87 -14.94 26.70
C GLY A 185 -9.70 -13.98 26.50
N ASN A 186 -9.51 -13.41 25.30
CA ASN A 186 -8.40 -12.51 25.02
C ASN A 186 -8.79 -11.05 25.25
N LYS A 187 -8.51 -10.53 26.45
CA LYS A 187 -8.79 -9.15 26.83
C LYS A 187 -8.13 -8.09 25.93
N LYS A 188 -7.03 -8.41 25.23
CA LYS A 188 -6.40 -7.47 24.28
C LYS A 188 -7.22 -7.25 23.01
N ARG A 189 -8.20 -8.10 22.75
CA ARG A 189 -9.12 -8.03 21.61
C ARG A 189 -10.49 -7.49 22.00
N VAL A 190 -10.61 -6.98 23.23
CA VAL A 190 -11.77 -6.28 23.71
C VAL A 190 -11.48 -4.79 23.65
N THR A 191 -12.33 -4.05 22.95
CA THR A 191 -12.28 -2.60 22.86
C THR A 191 -13.52 -2.03 23.50
N GLU A 192 -13.30 -1.10 24.42
CA GLU A 192 -14.34 -0.47 25.21
C GLU A 192 -14.55 0.97 24.74
N MET A 193 -15.80 1.34 24.50
CA MET A 193 -16.17 2.68 24.05
C MET A 193 -17.30 3.26 24.88
N LYS A 194 -17.24 4.57 25.10
CA LYS A 194 -18.31 5.28 25.82
C LYS A 194 -19.48 5.60 24.90
N ARG A 195 -19.22 5.84 23.61
CA ARG A 195 -20.22 6.31 22.65
C ARG A 195 -19.98 5.74 21.25
N TYR A 196 -21.07 5.52 20.52
CA TYR A 196 -21.02 5.06 19.13
C TYR A 196 -20.33 6.03 18.16
N VAL A 197 -20.26 7.32 18.51
CA VAL A 197 -19.52 8.31 17.70
C VAL A 197 -18.01 8.04 17.68
N ASP A 198 -17.49 7.33 18.68
CA ASP A 198 -16.07 7.01 18.77
C ASP A 198 -15.68 5.91 17.77
N LEU A 199 -16.64 5.08 17.32
CA LEU A 199 -16.41 4.08 16.27
C LEU A 199 -15.96 4.71 14.94
N VAL A 200 -16.45 5.91 14.63
CA VAL A 200 -16.14 6.58 13.35
C VAL A 200 -14.95 7.55 13.45
N ALA A 201 -14.24 7.57 14.58
CA ALA A 201 -13.04 8.38 14.76
C ALA A 201 -11.87 7.85 13.92
N GLU A 202 -11.09 8.74 13.30
CA GLU A 202 -9.99 8.36 12.41
C GLU A 202 -8.94 7.49 13.12
N ASP A 203 -8.53 7.88 14.33
CA ASP A 203 -7.54 7.15 15.14
C ASP A 203 -8.00 5.73 15.47
N PHE A 204 -9.30 5.54 15.70
CA PHE A 204 -9.84 4.21 15.99
C PHE A 204 -9.88 3.34 14.73
N ILE A 205 -10.31 3.90 13.60
CA ILE A 205 -10.32 3.19 12.31
C ILE A 205 -8.89 2.78 11.93
N GLU A 206 -7.88 3.62 12.19
CA GLU A 206 -6.47 3.28 12.00
C GLU A 206 -5.99 2.12 12.89
N THR A 207 -6.43 2.12 14.15
CA THR A 207 -6.15 1.02 15.08
C THR A 207 -6.76 -0.28 14.56
N MET A 208 -8.01 -0.23 14.10
CA MET A 208 -8.71 -1.40 13.56
C MET A 208 -8.09 -1.92 12.25
N GLU A 209 -7.60 -1.06 11.38
CA GLU A 209 -6.83 -1.45 10.19
C GLU A 209 -5.62 -2.33 10.59
N THR A 210 -4.91 -1.93 11.63
CA THR A 210 -3.73 -2.66 12.14
C THR A 210 -4.11 -3.97 12.81
N VAL A 211 -5.22 -4.00 13.55
CA VAL A 211 -5.72 -5.21 14.23
C VAL A 211 -6.26 -6.26 13.25
N LEU A 212 -6.97 -5.82 12.20
CA LEU A 212 -7.60 -6.71 11.22
C LEU A 212 -6.62 -7.25 10.20
N CYS A 213 -5.53 -6.50 9.96
CA CYS A 213 -4.42 -6.90 9.13
C CYS A 213 -3.11 -6.96 9.93
N PRO A 214 -2.98 -7.92 10.88
CA PRO A 214 -1.78 -8.09 11.69
C PRO A 214 -0.75 -8.85 10.87
N GLY A 215 -0.12 -8.16 9.93
CA GLY A 215 0.85 -8.73 9.03
C GLY A 215 1.45 -7.62 8.19
N GLU A 216 2.69 -7.27 8.51
CA GLU A 216 3.53 -6.45 7.66
C GLU A 216 3.90 -7.26 6.41
N HIS A 217 2.97 -7.39 5.45
CA HIS A 217 3.38 -7.52 4.07
C HIS A 217 3.54 -6.12 3.49
N TYR A 218 4.47 -5.37 4.10
CA TYR A 218 5.21 -4.38 3.34
C TYR A 218 5.95 -5.19 2.28
N LEU A 219 5.42 -5.27 1.06
CA LEU A 219 6.30 -5.49 -0.09
C LEU A 219 7.17 -4.25 -0.17
N SER A 220 8.21 -4.25 0.64
CA SER A 220 9.28 -3.30 0.56
C SER A 220 10.08 -3.70 -0.66
N ASN A 221 9.80 -3.06 -1.78
CA ASN A 221 10.56 -3.28 -3.00
C ASN A 221 12.03 -2.90 -2.72
N THR A 222 12.92 -3.89 -2.72
CA THR A 222 14.36 -3.61 -2.70
C THR A 222 14.66 -2.87 -4.00
N LEU A 223 15.04 -1.60 -3.93
CA LEU A 223 15.19 -0.75 -5.12
C LEU A 223 16.66 -0.39 -5.36
N ASP A 224 17.19 -0.74 -6.52
CA ASP A 224 18.46 -0.21 -7.03
C ASP A 224 18.15 0.81 -8.15
N LEU A 225 18.19 2.10 -7.82
CA LEU A 225 17.80 3.21 -8.70
C LEU A 225 19.02 3.81 -9.40
N VAL A 226 19.00 3.92 -10.73
CA VAL A 226 20.10 4.51 -11.51
C VAL A 226 19.56 5.70 -12.28
N PHE A 227 20.08 6.89 -11.98
CA PHE A 227 19.81 8.10 -12.76
C PHE A 227 20.78 8.16 -13.95
N LEU A 228 20.24 8.31 -15.15
CA LEU A 228 20.99 8.65 -16.37
C LEU A 228 20.65 10.08 -16.77
N LEU A 229 21.57 10.99 -16.50
CA LEU A 229 21.44 12.42 -16.77
C LEU A 229 22.09 12.78 -18.10
N ASP A 230 21.31 13.40 -18.98
CA ASP A 230 21.78 13.97 -20.23
C ASP A 230 22.68 15.20 -19.98
N GLY A 231 23.97 15.08 -20.26
CA GLY A 231 24.95 16.16 -20.10
C GLY A 231 25.09 17.04 -21.35
N SER A 232 24.07 17.10 -22.20
CA SER A 232 24.18 17.83 -23.47
C SER A 232 24.05 19.34 -23.35
N GLU A 233 24.64 20.06 -24.31
CA GLU A 233 24.53 21.51 -24.49
C GLU A 233 23.06 21.99 -24.47
N ARG A 234 22.16 21.18 -25.05
CA ARG A 234 20.73 21.49 -25.14
C ARG A 234 20.03 21.53 -23.78
N LEU A 235 20.49 20.71 -22.83
CA LEU A 235 19.98 20.77 -21.47
C LEU A 235 20.34 22.13 -20.85
N GLY A 236 21.62 22.52 -20.97
CA GLY A 236 22.14 23.78 -20.43
C GLY A 236 22.44 23.73 -18.93
N THR A 237 23.33 24.62 -18.49
CA THR A 237 23.88 24.61 -17.12
C THR A 237 22.84 24.92 -16.02
N GLU A 238 21.86 25.78 -16.29
CA GLU A 238 20.81 26.13 -15.32
C GLU A 238 19.92 24.91 -15.01
N ASN A 239 19.46 24.23 -16.05
CA ASN A 239 18.68 23.01 -15.95
C ASN A 239 19.48 21.86 -15.31
N PHE A 240 20.77 21.74 -15.64
CA PHE A 240 21.66 20.79 -15.00
C PHE A 240 21.69 20.95 -13.48
N GLN A 241 21.69 22.21 -13.00
CA GLN A 241 21.64 22.49 -11.56
C GLN A 241 20.31 22.04 -10.92
N HIS A 242 19.18 22.24 -11.60
CA HIS A 242 17.88 21.73 -11.13
C HIS A 242 17.84 20.20 -11.04
N VAL A 243 18.49 19.50 -11.96
CA VAL A 243 18.57 18.04 -11.89
C VAL A 243 19.41 17.58 -10.71
N ARG A 244 20.54 18.25 -10.40
CA ARG A 244 21.34 17.95 -9.20
C ARG A 244 20.53 18.09 -7.93
N GLU A 245 19.76 19.16 -7.81
CA GLU A 245 18.84 19.39 -6.68
C GLU A 245 17.75 18.31 -6.61
N PHE A 246 17.21 17.89 -7.76
CA PHE A 246 16.20 16.83 -7.83
C PHE A 246 16.76 15.48 -7.35
N VAL A 247 17.95 15.08 -7.80
CA VAL A 247 18.60 13.82 -7.38
C VAL A 247 18.96 13.87 -5.89
N GLN A 248 19.45 15.01 -5.40
CA GLN A 248 19.73 15.22 -3.97
C GLN A 248 18.45 15.05 -3.14
N LYS A 249 17.36 15.71 -3.55
CA LYS A 249 16.06 15.59 -2.88
C LYS A 249 15.48 14.17 -2.94
N ALA A 250 15.69 13.45 -4.05
CA ALA A 250 15.33 12.03 -4.15
C ALA A 250 16.10 11.18 -3.14
N SER A 251 17.40 11.43 -2.95
CA SER A 251 18.22 10.71 -1.95
C SER A 251 17.76 10.93 -0.52
N GLU A 252 17.22 12.11 -0.22
CA GLU A 252 16.70 12.47 1.11
C GLU A 252 15.30 11.90 1.36
N ARG A 253 14.49 11.75 0.29
CA ARG A 253 13.12 11.24 0.40
C ARG A 253 13.06 9.72 0.37
N LEU A 254 13.92 9.08 -0.43
CA LEU A 254 14.00 7.62 -0.52
C LEU A 254 14.65 7.10 0.77
N GLY A 255 14.05 6.08 1.38
CA GLY A 255 14.66 5.38 2.50
C GLY A 255 15.91 4.63 2.03
N LEU A 256 17.09 5.23 2.14
CA LEU A 256 18.36 4.60 1.75
C LEU A 256 18.72 3.43 2.67
N ALA A 257 19.34 2.41 2.09
CA ALA A 257 19.78 1.19 2.75
C ALA A 257 20.74 1.46 3.91
N GLN A 258 20.68 0.64 4.96
CA GLN A 258 21.61 0.74 6.09
C GLN A 258 22.92 0.00 5.84
N SER A 259 22.95 -0.90 4.85
CA SER A 259 24.14 -1.64 4.44
C SER A 259 24.02 -2.07 2.98
N SER A 260 25.13 -2.53 2.40
CA SER A 260 25.15 -3.08 1.03
C SER A 260 24.27 -4.32 0.85
N THR A 261 23.90 -5.01 1.93
CA THR A 261 23.08 -6.22 1.94
C THR A 261 21.64 -6.02 2.43
N ASP A 262 21.27 -4.79 2.81
CA ASP A 262 19.91 -4.45 3.24
C ASP A 262 18.93 -4.77 2.09
N ARG A 263 17.84 -5.48 2.38
CA ARG A 263 16.82 -5.91 1.41
C ARG A 263 15.49 -5.17 1.58
N MET A 264 15.51 -4.02 2.24
CA MET A 264 14.29 -3.28 2.55
C MET A 264 14.32 -1.84 2.05
N ARG A 265 15.39 -1.40 1.39
CA ARG A 265 15.64 0.04 1.19
C ARG A 265 16.36 0.35 -0.11
N ALA A 266 16.42 1.62 -0.51
CA ALA A 266 17.04 2.03 -1.77
C ALA A 266 18.57 1.97 -1.73
N ARG A 267 19.17 1.71 -2.89
CA ARG A 267 20.49 2.22 -3.25
C ARG A 267 20.34 3.04 -4.51
N MET A 268 21.23 4.00 -4.72
CA MET A 268 21.21 4.82 -5.93
C MET A 268 22.58 4.99 -6.57
N ALA A 269 22.56 5.24 -7.88
CA ALA A 269 23.70 5.61 -8.70
C ALA A 269 23.33 6.78 -9.62
N LEU A 270 24.34 7.53 -10.05
CA LEU A 270 24.17 8.64 -11.00
C LEU A 270 25.24 8.57 -12.09
N VAL A 271 24.78 8.59 -13.33
CA VAL A 271 25.61 8.61 -14.54
C VAL A 271 25.24 9.83 -15.38
N GLU A 272 26.21 10.67 -15.71
CA GLU A 272 26.09 11.65 -16.78
C GLU A 272 26.47 11.00 -18.11
N PHE A 273 25.72 11.29 -19.17
CA PHE A 273 26.07 10.84 -20.50
C PHE A 273 26.11 12.00 -21.49
N GLY A 274 27.10 11.96 -22.38
CA GLY A 274 27.26 12.85 -23.50
C GLY A 274 27.29 12.05 -24.81
N LYS A 275 28.34 12.27 -25.62
CA LYS A 275 28.59 11.52 -26.85
C LYS A 275 28.93 10.06 -26.55
N GLU A 276 28.97 9.21 -27.59
CA GLU A 276 29.04 7.74 -27.44
C GLU A 276 30.13 7.20 -26.49
N SER A 277 31.28 7.88 -26.39
CA SER A 277 32.41 7.48 -25.54
C SER A 277 32.57 8.32 -24.27
N GLU A 278 31.64 9.22 -23.99
CA GLU A 278 31.72 10.20 -22.89
C GLU A 278 30.59 9.93 -21.89
N ASN A 279 30.87 9.07 -20.93
CA ASN A 279 29.99 8.76 -19.82
C ASN A 279 30.77 8.95 -18.52
N HIS A 280 30.15 9.61 -17.54
CA HIS A 280 30.76 9.89 -16.24
C HIS A 280 29.89 9.35 -15.12
N ILE A 281 30.42 8.40 -14.34
CA ILE A 281 29.74 7.89 -13.14
C ILE A 281 30.06 8.85 -12.00
N ALA A 282 29.11 9.69 -11.62
CA ALA A 282 29.24 10.62 -10.50
C ALA A 282 29.37 9.86 -9.17
N PHE A 283 28.58 8.79 -9.01
CA PHE A 283 28.73 7.82 -7.93
C PHE A 283 28.14 6.45 -8.35
N PRO A 284 28.79 5.33 -7.97
CA PRO A 284 28.27 3.99 -8.23
C PRO A 284 27.07 3.67 -7.31
N LEU A 285 26.45 2.50 -7.49
CA LEU A 285 25.37 2.03 -6.62
C LEU A 285 25.79 2.05 -5.15
N THR A 286 25.23 3.00 -4.39
CA THR A 286 25.59 3.22 -2.99
C THR A 286 24.35 3.55 -2.16
N HIS A 287 24.53 3.44 -0.84
CA HIS A 287 23.57 3.83 0.18
C HIS A 287 24.14 4.92 1.10
N ASP A 288 25.41 5.30 0.89
CA ASP A 288 26.12 6.27 1.71
C ASP A 288 25.70 7.69 1.30
N PRO A 289 24.97 8.43 2.16
CA PRO A 289 24.54 9.79 1.86
C PRO A 289 25.71 10.75 1.61
N ALA A 290 26.88 10.52 2.20
CA ALA A 290 28.05 11.37 2.00
C ALA A 290 28.64 11.17 0.60
N LEU A 291 28.70 9.92 0.11
CA LEU A 291 29.14 9.64 -1.27
C LEU A 291 28.17 10.19 -2.31
N ILE A 292 26.87 10.11 -2.04
CA ILE A 292 25.84 10.68 -2.91
C ILE A 292 25.99 12.21 -2.96
N ALA A 293 26.04 12.88 -1.81
CA ALA A 293 26.16 14.33 -1.75
C ALA A 293 27.46 14.85 -2.38
N ASP A 294 28.60 14.19 -2.14
CA ASP A 294 29.89 14.56 -2.73
C ASP A 294 29.91 14.32 -4.25
N GLY A 295 29.37 13.18 -4.70
CA GLY A 295 29.24 12.86 -6.13
C GLY A 295 28.37 13.87 -6.88
N ILE A 296 27.21 14.23 -6.32
CA ILE A 296 26.35 15.28 -6.89
C ILE A 296 27.09 16.62 -6.88
N ALA A 297 27.79 16.98 -5.79
CA ALA A 297 28.48 18.25 -5.63
C ALA A 297 29.67 18.44 -6.60
N ARG A 298 30.35 17.37 -6.99
CA ARG A 298 31.55 17.40 -7.86
C ARG A 298 31.28 17.08 -9.32
N MET A 299 30.08 16.63 -9.64
CA MET A 299 29.70 16.27 -11.00
C MET A 299 29.93 17.45 -11.95
N PRO A 300 30.82 17.31 -12.97
CA PRO A 300 31.00 18.32 -13.99
C PRO A 300 29.75 18.42 -14.86
N TYR A 301 29.60 19.49 -15.63
CA TYR A 301 28.62 19.56 -16.72
C TYR A 301 29.37 19.31 -18.03
N LEU A 302 29.01 18.26 -18.77
CA LEU A 302 29.77 17.80 -19.94
C LEU A 302 29.73 18.77 -21.13
N ASP A 303 28.63 19.51 -21.31
CA ASP A 303 28.43 20.39 -22.48
C ASP A 303 28.66 19.68 -23.82
N SER A 304 28.11 18.46 -23.94
CA SER A 304 28.37 17.53 -25.04
C SER A 304 27.17 17.39 -26.00
N SER A 305 27.27 16.54 -27.03
CA SER A 305 26.09 15.93 -27.66
C SER A 305 25.46 14.85 -26.78
N SER A 306 24.26 14.38 -27.11
CA SER A 306 23.49 13.39 -26.34
C SER A 306 23.42 12.03 -27.07
N SER A 307 23.84 10.95 -26.42
CA SER A 307 23.78 9.57 -26.94
C SER A 307 23.38 8.56 -25.87
N VAL A 308 22.07 8.32 -25.76
CA VAL A 308 21.48 7.47 -24.72
C VAL A 308 21.76 5.97 -24.89
N GLY A 309 21.87 5.46 -26.12
CA GLY A 309 22.08 4.03 -26.36
C GLY A 309 23.38 3.50 -25.73
N PRO A 310 24.54 4.08 -26.07
CA PRO A 310 25.81 3.76 -25.43
C PRO A 310 25.80 3.99 -23.91
N ALA A 311 25.11 5.03 -23.42
CA ALA A 311 24.99 5.32 -22.00
C ALA A 311 24.30 4.19 -21.22
N ILE A 312 23.23 3.62 -21.78
CA ILE A 312 22.52 2.48 -21.20
C ILE A 312 23.45 1.27 -21.08
N ILE A 313 24.18 0.95 -22.16
CA ILE A 313 25.13 -0.17 -22.15
C ILE A 313 26.23 0.08 -21.11
N HIS A 314 26.75 1.30 -21.05
CA HIS A 314 27.76 1.70 -20.08
C HIS A 314 27.27 1.53 -18.63
N ALA A 315 26.03 1.96 -18.32
CA ALA A 315 25.43 1.80 -17.00
C ALA A 315 25.21 0.32 -16.64
N ILE A 316 24.72 -0.50 -17.58
CA ILE A 316 24.56 -1.94 -17.35
C ILE A 316 25.91 -2.61 -17.04
N ASP A 317 26.96 -2.27 -17.78
CA ASP A 317 28.26 -2.92 -17.62
C ASP A 317 29.03 -2.47 -16.38
N ASN A 318 28.97 -1.17 -16.05
CA ASN A 318 29.83 -0.57 -15.01
C ASN A 318 29.10 -0.24 -13.71
N VAL A 319 27.79 -0.01 -13.74
CA VAL A 319 26.98 0.28 -12.53
C VAL A 319 26.27 -0.97 -12.04
N LEU A 320 25.58 -1.69 -12.93
CA LEU A 320 24.88 -2.93 -12.52
C LEU A 320 25.82 -4.13 -12.43
N GLY A 321 26.78 -4.23 -13.36
CA GLY A 321 27.69 -5.36 -13.50
C GLY A 321 27.00 -6.63 -14.03
N LYS A 322 27.79 -7.58 -14.54
CA LYS A 322 27.31 -8.86 -15.10
C LYS A 322 27.94 -10.06 -14.39
N GLY A 323 27.19 -11.17 -14.33
CA GLY A 323 27.68 -12.45 -13.79
C GLY A 323 28.21 -12.33 -12.35
N ASN A 324 29.45 -12.79 -12.13
CA ASN A 324 30.11 -12.75 -10.82
C ASN A 324 30.50 -11.33 -10.35
N ALA A 325 30.44 -10.33 -11.24
CA ALA A 325 30.73 -8.93 -10.92
C ALA A 325 29.45 -8.09 -10.72
N ARG A 326 28.27 -8.74 -10.65
CA ARG A 326 26.98 -8.09 -10.43
C ARG A 326 27.00 -7.31 -9.11
N GLN A 327 26.70 -6.00 -9.21
CA GLN A 327 26.61 -5.07 -8.09
C GLN A 327 25.17 -4.92 -7.55
N THR A 328 24.17 -5.26 -8.37
CA THR A 328 22.76 -5.20 -7.96
C THR A 328 22.41 -6.29 -6.95
N ARG A 329 21.50 -5.96 -6.04
CA ARG A 329 21.02 -6.90 -5.02
C ARG A 329 20.16 -7.99 -5.66
N HIS A 330 20.19 -9.18 -5.05
CA HIS A 330 19.28 -10.27 -5.45
C HIS A 330 17.84 -9.86 -5.15
N GLU A 331 16.92 -10.09 -6.08
CA GLU A 331 15.49 -9.73 -6.00
C GLU A 331 15.21 -8.22 -5.92
N ALA A 332 16.21 -7.37 -6.12
CA ALA A 332 15.98 -5.93 -6.23
C ALA A 332 15.37 -5.58 -7.60
N GLU A 333 14.34 -4.75 -7.58
CA GLU A 333 13.93 -4.03 -8.77
C GLU A 333 15.05 -3.05 -9.15
N VAL A 334 15.48 -3.12 -10.40
CA VAL A 334 16.46 -2.20 -10.96
C VAL A 334 15.69 -1.19 -11.78
N SER A 335 15.77 0.08 -11.41
CA SER A 335 15.02 1.15 -12.07
C SER A 335 15.98 2.16 -12.69
N PHE A 336 15.82 2.44 -13.99
CA PHE A 336 16.55 3.48 -14.70
C PHE A 336 15.66 4.71 -14.83
N VAL A 337 16.18 5.86 -14.42
CA VAL A 337 15.52 7.15 -14.58
C VAL A 337 16.34 8.01 -15.52
N PHE A 338 15.83 8.17 -16.75
CA PHE A 338 16.43 9.03 -17.76
C PHE A 338 15.97 10.47 -17.53
N ILE A 339 16.89 11.42 -17.51
CA ILE A 339 16.58 12.86 -17.39
C ILE A 339 17.22 13.56 -18.59
N THR A 340 16.39 14.07 -19.50
CA THR A 340 16.81 14.63 -20.79
C THR A 340 15.90 15.80 -21.21
N ASP A 341 16.34 16.62 -22.17
CA ASP A 341 15.51 17.62 -22.86
C ASP A 341 14.56 16.99 -23.91
N GLY A 342 14.61 15.66 -24.06
CA GLY A 342 13.77 14.90 -24.97
C GLY A 342 14.34 14.71 -26.37
N VAL A 343 15.58 15.16 -26.65
CA VAL A 343 16.27 14.90 -27.92
C VAL A 343 17.64 14.29 -27.66
N THR A 344 17.76 13.00 -27.97
CA THR A 344 19.03 12.26 -27.90
C THR A 344 19.28 11.54 -29.22
N GLY A 345 20.55 11.32 -29.54
CA GLY A 345 20.95 10.40 -30.60
C GLY A 345 20.37 9.00 -30.34
N SER A 346 19.89 8.36 -31.41
CA SER A 346 19.26 7.02 -31.38
C SER A 346 20.21 5.89 -31.80
N SER A 347 21.51 6.18 -31.91
CA SER A 347 22.56 5.17 -32.14
C SER A 347 22.43 4.02 -31.14
N ASN A 348 22.39 2.79 -31.63
CA ASN A 348 22.30 1.57 -30.81
C ASN A 348 21.12 1.51 -29.82
N LEU A 349 20.09 2.34 -29.99
CA LEU A 349 18.96 2.40 -29.05
C LEU A 349 18.19 1.07 -28.95
N GLU A 350 18.00 0.36 -30.07
CA GLU A 350 17.33 -0.95 -30.08
C GLU A 350 18.12 -2.01 -29.30
N GLU A 351 19.44 -2.02 -29.46
CA GLU A 351 20.33 -2.91 -28.72
C GLU A 351 20.31 -2.58 -27.22
N ALA A 352 20.35 -1.29 -26.88
CA ALA A 352 20.25 -0.80 -25.52
C ALA A 352 18.92 -1.18 -24.85
N VAL A 353 17.79 -1.01 -25.54
CA VAL A 353 16.47 -1.43 -25.04
C VAL A 353 16.41 -2.95 -24.86
N SER A 354 16.99 -3.72 -25.77
CA SER A 354 17.10 -5.18 -25.62
C SER A 354 17.94 -5.55 -24.39
N ALA A 355 19.04 -4.85 -24.15
CA ALA A 355 19.88 -5.03 -22.97
C ALA A 355 19.15 -4.69 -21.66
N MET A 356 18.37 -3.61 -21.62
CA MET A 356 17.52 -3.26 -20.48
C MET A 356 16.51 -4.38 -20.17
N ARG A 357 15.85 -4.92 -21.19
CA ARG A 357 14.93 -6.06 -21.04
C ARG A 357 15.64 -7.29 -20.49
N GLY A 358 16.83 -7.62 -21.02
CA GLY A 358 17.64 -8.74 -20.54
C GLY A 358 18.12 -8.57 -19.09
N ALA A 359 18.35 -7.34 -18.67
CA ALA A 359 18.70 -6.98 -17.29
C ALA A 359 17.48 -6.78 -16.37
N GLN A 360 16.26 -6.96 -16.87
CA GLN A 360 14.99 -6.75 -16.15
C GLN A 360 14.87 -5.35 -15.53
N VAL A 361 15.36 -4.34 -16.27
CA VAL A 361 15.28 -2.93 -15.85
C VAL A 361 13.86 -2.40 -16.04
N VAL A 362 13.32 -1.73 -15.02
CA VAL A 362 12.16 -0.84 -15.15
C VAL A 362 12.65 0.53 -15.56
N SER A 363 12.02 1.17 -16.54
CA SER A 363 12.50 2.43 -17.10
C SER A 363 11.49 3.55 -16.88
N THR A 364 11.99 4.71 -16.46
CA THR A 364 11.23 5.95 -16.30
C THR A 364 11.95 7.06 -17.06
N VAL A 365 11.20 7.87 -17.80
CA VAL A 365 11.78 8.98 -18.57
C VAL A 365 11.21 10.30 -18.07
N ILE A 366 12.07 11.18 -17.61
CA ILE A 366 11.79 12.58 -17.33
C ILE A 366 12.29 13.39 -18.52
N ALA A 367 11.35 14.00 -19.26
CA ALA A 367 11.66 14.82 -20.43
C ALA A 367 11.04 16.21 -20.29
N THR A 368 11.80 17.22 -20.70
CA THR A 368 11.39 18.63 -20.61
C THR A 368 11.65 19.40 -21.87
N GLY A 369 10.78 20.34 -22.21
CA GLY A 369 10.89 21.13 -23.44
C GLY A 369 9.76 20.83 -24.43
N SER A 370 9.65 21.66 -25.47
CA SER A 370 8.61 21.53 -26.50
C SER A 370 8.97 20.53 -27.60
N ASP A 371 10.26 20.36 -27.85
CA ASP A 371 10.77 19.67 -29.03
C ASP A 371 11.24 18.27 -28.65
N ILE A 372 10.29 17.39 -28.33
CA ILE A 372 10.58 16.04 -27.82
C ILE A 372 10.50 15.00 -28.96
N ASP A 373 11.49 14.11 -29.04
CA ASP A 373 11.41 12.90 -29.86
C ASP A 373 10.57 11.83 -29.16
N GLN A 374 9.27 11.79 -29.49
CA GLN A 374 8.34 10.83 -28.91
C GLN A 374 8.67 9.38 -29.22
N GLU A 375 9.29 9.07 -30.37
CA GLU A 375 9.64 7.70 -30.71
C GLU A 375 10.74 7.20 -29.78
N VAL A 376 11.77 8.02 -29.58
CA VAL A 376 12.88 7.71 -28.67
C VAL A 376 12.38 7.57 -27.23
N LEU A 377 11.55 8.50 -26.75
CA LEU A 377 11.01 8.42 -25.38
C LEU A 377 10.17 7.16 -25.17
N MET A 378 9.34 6.78 -26.13
CA MET A 378 8.51 5.57 -26.04
C MET A 378 9.36 4.30 -26.00
N LYS A 379 10.47 4.28 -26.75
CA LYS A 379 11.44 3.17 -26.71
C LYS A 379 12.16 3.10 -25.37
N LEU A 380 12.62 4.25 -24.84
CA LEU A 380 13.26 4.32 -23.52
C LEU A 380 12.31 3.88 -22.42
N ALA A 381 11.06 4.33 -22.46
CA ALA A 381 9.99 3.93 -21.54
C ALA A 381 9.48 2.50 -21.76
N MET A 382 10.14 1.70 -22.61
CA MET A 382 9.78 0.32 -22.92
C MET A 382 8.32 0.13 -23.35
N SER A 383 7.81 1.06 -24.13
CA SER A 383 6.43 1.12 -24.63
C SER A 383 5.36 1.39 -23.57
N ASP A 384 5.73 1.88 -22.39
CA ASP A 384 4.79 2.35 -21.36
C ASP A 384 4.69 3.89 -21.40
N PRO A 385 3.56 4.46 -21.85
CA PRO A 385 3.41 5.92 -21.90
C PRO A 385 3.29 6.55 -20.50
N ASP A 386 2.88 5.81 -19.47
CA ASP A 386 2.72 6.32 -18.11
C ASP A 386 4.07 6.48 -17.40
N ALA A 387 5.10 5.78 -17.89
CA ALA A 387 6.49 5.92 -17.45
C ALA A 387 7.18 7.21 -17.97
N ILE A 388 6.49 8.03 -18.78
CA ILE A 388 7.02 9.26 -19.36
C ILE A 388 6.48 10.49 -18.60
N PHE A 389 7.36 11.12 -17.85
CA PHE A 389 7.12 12.31 -17.06
C PHE A 389 7.51 13.55 -17.87
N LYS A 390 6.51 14.21 -18.45
CA LYS A 390 6.70 15.47 -19.18
C LYS A 390 6.61 16.67 -18.24
N GLY A 391 7.66 17.48 -18.20
CA GLY A 391 7.68 18.80 -17.57
C GLY A 391 7.70 19.91 -18.63
N LYS A 392 7.24 21.11 -18.30
CA LYS A 392 7.43 22.26 -19.20
C LYS A 392 8.88 22.73 -19.12
N ASP A 393 9.38 22.87 -17.90
CA ASP A 393 10.75 23.29 -17.57
C ASP A 393 11.34 22.34 -16.51
N LEU A 394 12.67 22.16 -16.48
CA LEU A 394 13.31 21.33 -15.44
C LEU A 394 13.23 21.94 -14.04
N SER A 395 12.92 23.24 -13.94
CA SER A 395 12.53 23.87 -12.68
C SER A 395 11.26 23.25 -12.09
N ASP A 396 10.36 22.66 -12.89
CA ASP A 396 9.17 21.94 -12.41
C ASP A 396 9.54 20.67 -11.61
N LEU A 397 10.74 20.11 -11.80
CA LEU A 397 11.21 18.94 -11.03
C LEU A 397 11.28 19.23 -9.53
N SER A 398 11.53 20.49 -9.16
CA SER A 398 11.58 20.93 -7.77
C SER A 398 10.19 21.02 -7.12
N ARG A 399 9.11 21.11 -7.92
CA ARG A 399 7.74 21.27 -7.42
C ARG A 399 7.26 20.00 -6.74
N SER A 400 6.67 20.18 -5.56
CA SER A 400 6.15 19.06 -4.74
C SER A 400 5.23 18.14 -5.52
N SER A 401 4.29 18.66 -6.31
CA SER A 401 3.35 17.84 -7.08
C SER A 401 4.01 16.91 -8.10
N PHE A 402 5.08 17.36 -8.77
CA PHE A 402 5.81 16.52 -9.72
C PHE A 402 6.66 15.50 -8.96
N PHE A 403 7.42 15.98 -7.98
CA PHE A 403 8.32 15.16 -7.18
C PHE A 403 7.58 14.04 -6.44
N ASP A 404 6.43 14.34 -5.82
CA ASP A 404 5.61 13.35 -5.11
C ASP A 404 5.04 12.30 -6.07
N ARG A 405 4.67 12.70 -7.30
CA ARG A 405 4.22 11.76 -8.33
C ARG A 405 5.37 10.85 -8.78
N PHE A 406 6.57 11.39 -8.97
CA PHE A 406 7.77 10.63 -9.30
C PHE A 406 8.11 9.62 -8.20
N ILE A 407 8.14 10.06 -6.94
CA ILE A 407 8.40 9.17 -5.81
C ILE A 407 7.36 8.06 -5.74
N ARG A 408 6.06 8.35 -5.93
CA ARG A 408 5.02 7.31 -5.96
C ARG A 408 5.18 6.31 -7.11
N TRP A 409 5.71 6.74 -8.24
CA TRP A 409 5.93 5.88 -9.40
C TRP A 409 7.09 4.92 -9.22
N VAL A 410 8.18 5.40 -8.61
CA VAL A 410 9.41 4.62 -8.39
C VAL A 410 9.26 3.58 -7.25
N CYS A 411 8.09 3.49 -6.59
CA CYS A 411 7.97 2.92 -5.24
C CYS A 411 7.14 1.63 -5.03
#